data_AF-A0A835M341-F1
#
_entry.id   AF-A0A835M341-F1
#
_cell.length_a   1.000
_cell.length_b   1.000
_cell.length_c   1.000
_cell.angle_alpha   90.00
_cell.angle_beta   90.00
_cell.angle_gamma   90.00
#
_symmetry.space_group_name_H-M   'P 1'
#
loop_
_entity.id
_entity.type
_entity.pdbx_description
1 polymer ?
#
loop_
_entity_poly.entity_id
_entity_poly.type
_entity_poly.pdbx_seq_one_letter_code
_entity_poly.pdbx_strand_id
1 'polypeptide(L)'
;MEILSSNEIGNIIRERIEQYNREVKIVNTGTVHQVGDGIARIHGLDEVMAGELVEFEEGTIGIAINLKSNNVGVVLMGDGEISALKSRLIESPPGAQAYRQMSLLLLKTAGQEAYPGDVFYLHSRLLERAAKSSSHLGEGSMTASPIVETQSGDILAYIPTNVISITDGQIFLSADLFNVGIRPAINVGIFISRVGSAAQIKAMKQIAGKLKLELAQFAELEAFAQFAADLDKATHNQLARGQRLRELLKQSQAAPLAVEEQVLTIYTRTNGYLDLLEIGQVKKFLVQLLTYLKTNKPKFQEIISSTKTFTEEAKVLLKEAIQEQMDRFILQEQT
;
A
#
# COMPACT_ATOMS: atom_id res chain seq x y z
N MET A 1 0.80 -15.85 28.31
CA MET A 1 -0.51 -15.89 29.00
C MET A 1 -0.21 -16.15 30.45
N GLU A 2 -0.18 -15.10 31.27
CA GLU A 2 -0.10 -15.26 32.73
C GLU A 2 -1.41 -15.90 33.20
N ILE A 3 -1.29 -17.00 33.93
CA ILE A 3 -2.43 -17.71 34.52
C ILE A 3 -2.88 -16.86 35.71
N LEU A 4 -3.97 -16.10 35.53
CA LEU A 4 -4.57 -15.29 36.60
C LEU A 4 -4.86 -16.17 37.82
N SER A 5 -4.49 -15.68 39.01
CA SER A 5 -4.71 -16.39 40.26
C SER A 5 -6.21 -16.43 40.61
N SER A 6 -6.68 -17.48 41.30
CA SER A 6 -8.10 -17.65 41.65
C SER A 6 -8.69 -16.47 42.43
N ASN A 7 -7.85 -15.68 43.12
CA ASN A 7 -8.27 -14.49 43.85
C ASN A 7 -8.51 -13.27 42.94
N GLU A 8 -7.72 -13.10 41.87
CA GLU A 8 -7.92 -12.02 40.89
C GLU A 8 -9.21 -12.23 40.11
N ILE A 9 -9.52 -13.46 39.72
CA ILE A 9 -10.78 -13.81 39.06
C ILE A 9 -11.96 -13.51 39.99
N GLY A 10 -11.84 -13.86 41.28
CA GLY A 10 -12.85 -13.57 42.29
C GLY A 10 -13.10 -12.07 42.48
N ASN A 11 -12.04 -11.26 42.47
CA ASN A 11 -12.15 -9.81 42.62
C ASN A 11 -12.77 -9.15 41.37
N ILE A 12 -12.37 -9.57 40.17
CA ILE A 12 -12.96 -9.05 38.92
C ILE A 12 -14.46 -9.36 38.82
N ILE A 13 -14.88 -10.56 39.24
CA ILE A 13 -16.31 -10.93 39.26
C ILE A 13 -17.06 -10.10 40.30
N ARG A 14 -16.47 -9.91 41.50
CA ARG A 14 -17.09 -9.13 42.56
C ARG A 14 -17.25 -7.65 42.16
N GLU A 15 -16.24 -7.05 41.55
CA GLU A 15 -16.32 -5.69 40.98
C GLU A 15 -17.41 -5.57 39.91
N ARG A 16 -17.55 -6.56 39.00
CA ARG A 16 -18.62 -6.57 37.99
C ARG A 16 -20.01 -6.68 38.59
N ILE A 17 -20.16 -7.43 39.69
CA ILE A 17 -21.43 -7.56 40.41
C ILE A 17 -21.76 -6.27 41.16
N GLU A 18 -20.77 -5.63 41.80
CA GLU A 18 -20.95 -4.35 42.50
C GLU A 18 -21.30 -3.20 41.54
N GLN A 19 -20.75 -3.22 40.32
CA GLN A 19 -21.08 -2.27 39.26
C GLN A 19 -22.37 -2.62 38.50
N TYR A 20 -23.04 -3.74 38.82
CA TYR A 20 -24.25 -4.16 38.13
C TYR A 20 -25.45 -3.31 38.56
N ASN A 21 -25.58 -2.16 37.92
CA ASN A 21 -26.72 -1.27 38.09
C ASN A 21 -27.83 -1.67 37.10
N ARG A 22 -29.02 -2.06 37.61
CA ARG A 22 -30.19 -2.35 36.76
C ARG A 22 -30.77 -1.03 36.22
N GLU A 23 -30.20 -0.52 35.13
CA GLU A 23 -30.88 0.49 34.33
C GLU A 23 -31.97 -0.16 33.50
N VAL A 24 -33.24 0.17 33.78
CA VAL A 24 -34.36 -0.18 32.91
C VAL A 24 -34.29 0.75 31.70
N LYS A 25 -33.69 0.25 30.61
CA LYS A 25 -33.68 0.96 29.31
C LYS A 25 -34.92 0.57 28.53
N ILE A 26 -35.64 1.57 28.03
CA ILE A 26 -36.64 1.36 26.98
C ILE A 26 -35.84 1.01 25.73
N VAL A 27 -36.04 -0.20 25.20
CA VAL A 27 -35.32 -0.70 24.03
C VAL A 27 -36.31 -0.77 22.88
N ASN A 28 -35.96 -0.14 21.76
CA ASN A 28 -36.66 -0.31 20.51
C ASN A 28 -36.41 -1.74 20.00
N THR A 29 -37.47 -2.51 19.81
CA THR A 29 -37.39 -3.94 19.43
C THR A 29 -38.08 -4.18 18.10
N GLY A 30 -37.69 -5.26 17.42
CA GLY A 30 -38.30 -5.68 16.17
C GLY A 30 -38.40 -7.20 16.10
N THR A 31 -39.22 -7.67 15.17
CA THR A 31 -39.40 -9.11 14.90
C THR A 31 -38.77 -9.45 13.56
N VAL A 32 -37.92 -10.48 13.53
CA VAL A 32 -37.32 -10.99 12.31
C VAL A 32 -38.40 -11.64 11.45
N HIS A 33 -38.64 -11.11 10.26
CA HIS A 33 -39.61 -11.63 9.30
C HIS A 33 -38.99 -12.64 8.33
N GLN A 34 -37.75 -12.38 7.90
CA GLN A 34 -37.03 -13.23 6.95
C GLN A 34 -35.53 -13.14 7.20
N VAL A 35 -34.83 -14.28 7.07
CA VAL A 35 -33.36 -14.34 7.04
C VAL A 35 -32.95 -15.14 5.81
N GLY A 36 -31.96 -14.65 5.07
CA GLY A 36 -31.36 -15.35 3.94
C GLY A 36 -30.08 -14.67 3.48
N ASP A 37 -29.07 -15.46 3.12
CA ASP A 37 -27.78 -15.01 2.58
C ASP A 37 -27.10 -13.91 3.41
N GLY A 38 -27.20 -14.00 4.75
CA GLY A 38 -26.62 -13.02 5.67
C GLY A 38 -27.39 -11.70 5.78
N ILE A 39 -28.63 -11.64 5.28
CA ILE A 39 -29.51 -10.47 5.42
C ILE A 39 -30.77 -10.86 6.19
N ALA A 40 -31.08 -10.10 7.24
CA ALA A 40 -32.33 -10.16 7.96
C ALA A 40 -33.25 -9.01 7.56
N ARG A 41 -34.54 -9.30 7.37
CA ARG A 41 -35.62 -8.31 7.24
C ARG A 41 -36.42 -8.30 8.51
N ILE A 42 -36.49 -7.14 9.15
CA ILE A 42 -37.07 -6.99 10.48
C ILE A 42 -38.24 -6.02 10.41
N HIS A 43 -39.37 -6.36 11.05
CA HIS A 43 -40.50 -5.45 11.25
C HIS A 43 -40.38 -4.79 12.63
N GLY A 44 -40.76 -3.51 12.72
CA GLY A 44 -40.49 -2.67 13.89
C GLY A 44 -39.12 -2.01 13.77
N LEU A 45 -38.43 -1.82 14.90
CA LEU A 45 -37.23 -0.98 14.96
C LEU A 45 -37.47 0.45 14.44
N ASP A 46 -38.60 1.07 14.78
CA ASP A 46 -39.04 2.34 14.16
C ASP A 46 -38.09 3.52 14.41
N GLU A 47 -37.36 3.49 15.53
CA GLU A 47 -36.36 4.50 15.91
C GLU A 47 -34.93 4.18 15.45
N VAL A 48 -34.70 3.07 14.72
CA VAL A 48 -33.33 2.66 14.31
C VAL A 48 -32.79 3.57 13.22
N MET A 49 -31.51 3.94 13.35
CA MET A 49 -30.82 4.75 12.34
C MET A 49 -30.05 3.89 11.34
N ALA A 50 -29.88 4.41 10.12
CA ALA A 50 -29.02 3.77 9.13
C ALA A 50 -27.57 3.77 9.63
N GLY A 51 -26.92 2.60 9.57
CA GLY A 51 -25.58 2.37 10.12
C GLY A 51 -25.57 2.01 11.60
N GLU A 52 -26.73 1.99 12.27
CA GLU A 52 -26.82 1.51 13.64
C GLU A 52 -26.68 -0.01 13.71
N LEU A 53 -26.15 -0.49 14.83
CA LEU A 53 -26.02 -1.92 15.06
C LEU A 53 -27.24 -2.49 15.73
N VAL A 54 -27.67 -3.63 15.22
CA VAL A 54 -28.75 -4.43 15.72
C VAL A 54 -28.14 -5.73 16.22
N GLU A 55 -28.11 -5.89 17.53
CA GLU A 55 -27.85 -7.16 18.20
C GLU A 55 -29.07 -8.08 18.04
N PHE A 56 -28.84 -9.38 18.05
CA PHE A 56 -29.87 -10.39 18.00
C PHE A 56 -29.94 -11.13 19.35
N GLU A 57 -31.03 -11.82 19.70
CA GLU A 57 -31.15 -12.48 21.02
C GLU A 57 -30.08 -13.54 21.24
N GLU A 58 -29.63 -14.17 20.15
CA GLU A 58 -28.55 -15.16 20.15
C GLU A 58 -27.15 -14.53 20.26
N GLY A 59 -27.06 -13.19 20.27
CA GLY A 59 -25.82 -12.43 20.43
C GLY A 59 -25.14 -12.06 19.10
N THR A 60 -25.66 -12.51 17.97
CA THR A 60 -25.21 -12.06 16.64
C THR A 60 -25.44 -10.56 16.50
N ILE A 61 -24.55 -9.88 15.80
CA ILE A 61 -24.66 -8.44 15.52
C ILE A 61 -24.92 -8.26 14.03
N GLY A 62 -25.70 -7.27 13.66
CA GLY A 62 -25.86 -6.84 12.29
C GLY A 62 -25.93 -5.33 12.17
N ILE A 63 -25.73 -4.81 10.96
CA ILE A 63 -25.79 -3.37 10.67
C ILE A 63 -27.11 -3.07 9.95
N ALA A 64 -27.89 -2.13 10.46
CA ALA A 64 -29.06 -1.61 9.76
C ALA A 64 -28.61 -0.83 8.52
N ILE A 65 -28.90 -1.33 7.31
CA ILE A 65 -28.45 -0.71 6.06
C ILE A 65 -29.59 -0.02 5.32
N ASN A 66 -30.79 -0.60 5.32
CA ASN A 66 -31.93 -0.09 4.56
C ASN A 66 -33.14 0.08 5.45
N LEU A 67 -33.68 1.29 5.54
CA LEU A 67 -34.88 1.60 6.32
C LEU A 67 -36.05 1.81 5.37
N LYS A 68 -36.99 0.86 5.33
CA LYS A 68 -38.26 1.01 4.61
C LYS A 68 -39.38 1.31 5.61
N SER A 69 -40.50 1.82 5.10
CA SER A 69 -41.67 2.17 5.94
C SER A 69 -42.26 1.00 6.72
N ASN A 70 -42.02 -0.25 6.29
CA ASN A 70 -42.59 -1.45 6.89
C ASN A 70 -41.55 -2.50 7.33
N ASN A 71 -40.28 -2.31 6.96
CA ASN A 71 -39.21 -3.21 7.39
C ASN A 71 -37.84 -2.54 7.34
N VAL A 72 -36.93 -3.08 8.13
CA VAL A 72 -35.52 -2.72 8.19
C VAL A 72 -34.71 -3.89 7.64
N GLY A 73 -33.85 -3.61 6.67
CA GLY A 73 -32.84 -4.54 6.15
C GLY A 73 -31.55 -4.44 6.96
N VAL A 74 -31.21 -5.51 7.66
CA VAL A 74 -30.02 -5.64 8.50
C VAL A 74 -29.07 -6.66 7.88
N VAL A 75 -27.79 -6.28 7.70
CA VAL A 75 -26.75 -7.23 7.27
C VAL A 75 -26.12 -7.86 8.50
N LEU A 76 -26.13 -9.18 8.56
CA LEU A 76 -25.61 -9.97 9.68
C LEU A 76 -24.09 -10.04 9.63
N MET A 77 -23.46 -9.86 10.79
CA MET A 77 -22.03 -10.00 11.02
C MET A 77 -21.79 -11.28 11.85
N GLY A 78 -22.13 -12.44 11.27
CA GLY A 78 -22.02 -13.75 11.91
C GLY A 78 -22.75 -14.85 11.14
N ASP A 79 -22.70 -16.08 11.64
CA ASP A 79 -23.38 -17.23 11.04
C ASP A 79 -24.90 -17.13 11.32
N GLY A 80 -25.68 -16.86 10.28
CA GLY A 80 -27.05 -16.33 10.34
C GLY A 80 -28.17 -17.29 10.76
N GLU A 81 -28.01 -18.09 11.80
CA GLU A 81 -29.12 -18.78 12.49
C GLU A 81 -29.66 -17.83 13.56
N ILE A 82 -30.83 -17.18 13.38
CA ILE A 82 -31.25 -16.17 14.37
C ILE A 82 -32.76 -15.97 14.59
N SER A 83 -33.14 -15.88 15.87
CA SER A 83 -34.41 -15.38 16.42
C SER A 83 -34.21 -14.12 17.32
N ALA A 84 -34.93 -13.01 17.02
CA ALA A 84 -35.14 -11.74 17.79
C ALA A 84 -33.92 -10.84 18.18
N LEU A 85 -34.10 -9.62 18.79
CA LEU A 85 -33.18 -8.43 18.70
C LEU A 85 -32.92 -7.51 19.94
N LYS A 86 -31.73 -6.88 20.02
CA LYS A 86 -31.25 -5.71 20.83
C LYS A 86 -30.28 -4.81 20.00
N SER A 87 -29.53 -3.82 20.53
CA SER A 87 -28.59 -2.97 19.72
C SER A 87 -27.31 -2.55 20.47
N ARG A 88 -26.14 -2.58 19.81
CA ARG A 88 -24.84 -2.09 20.34
C ARG A 88 -23.74 -1.94 19.27
N LEU A 89 -22.91 -0.87 19.30
CA LEU A 89 -21.96 -0.33 18.27
C LEU A 89 -20.52 -0.94 18.17
N ILE A 90 -20.06 -1.34 16.96
CA ILE A 90 -18.70 -1.61 16.42
C ILE A 90 -18.68 -1.79 14.84
N GLU A 91 -17.71 -1.18 14.15
CA GLU A 91 -16.90 -1.81 13.03
C GLU A 91 -17.07 -1.49 11.52
N SER A 92 -16.14 -2.10 10.76
CA SER A 92 -15.30 -1.69 9.61
C SER A 92 -15.88 -2.02 8.21
N PRO A 93 -15.53 -1.29 7.12
CA PRO A 93 -16.17 -1.50 5.82
C PRO A 93 -15.56 -2.66 4.98
N PRO A 94 -16.40 -3.46 4.30
CA PRO A 94 -15.96 -4.54 3.42
C PRO A 94 -15.39 -4.02 2.09
N GLY A 95 -14.54 -4.84 1.44
CA GLY A 95 -13.99 -4.55 0.10
C GLY A 95 -15.07 -4.42 -0.98
N ALA A 96 -14.74 -3.80 -2.12
CA ALA A 96 -15.71 -3.45 -3.17
C ALA A 96 -16.62 -4.61 -3.62
N GLN A 97 -16.06 -5.82 -3.79
CA GLN A 97 -16.82 -7.01 -4.21
C GLN A 97 -17.84 -7.46 -3.17
N ALA A 98 -17.49 -7.42 -1.89
CA ALA A 98 -18.40 -7.74 -0.80
C ALA A 98 -19.50 -6.68 -0.68
N TYR A 99 -19.15 -5.39 -0.82
CA TYR A 99 -20.16 -4.33 -0.88
C TYR A 99 -21.13 -4.46 -2.06
N ARG A 100 -20.63 -4.93 -3.22
CA ARG A 100 -21.45 -5.27 -4.37
C ARG A 100 -22.43 -6.39 -4.05
N GLN A 101 -21.96 -7.50 -3.48
CA GLN A 101 -22.82 -8.62 -3.08
C GLN A 101 -23.90 -8.17 -2.09
N MET A 102 -23.53 -7.45 -1.04
CA MET A 102 -24.47 -6.87 -0.09
C MET A 102 -25.52 -5.99 -0.77
N SER A 103 -25.10 -5.14 -1.69
CA SER A 103 -26.00 -4.23 -2.40
C SER A 103 -27.00 -4.98 -3.28
N LEU A 104 -26.56 -6.03 -3.96
CA LEU A 104 -27.43 -6.89 -4.77
C LEU A 104 -28.43 -7.67 -3.92
N LEU A 105 -28.00 -8.22 -2.78
CA LEU A 105 -28.87 -8.93 -1.84
C LEU A 105 -29.91 -7.98 -1.19
N LEU A 106 -29.55 -6.71 -0.99
CA LEU A 106 -30.45 -5.65 -0.55
C LEU A 106 -31.37 -5.13 -1.68
N LEU A 107 -31.26 -5.68 -2.89
CA LEU A 107 -32.00 -5.28 -4.09
C LEU A 107 -31.79 -3.80 -4.43
N LYS A 108 -30.61 -3.24 -4.14
CA LYS A 108 -30.22 -1.92 -4.64
C LYS A 108 -30.00 -2.00 -6.15
N THR A 109 -30.32 -0.91 -6.86
CA THR A 109 -30.07 -0.79 -8.29
C THR A 109 -28.58 -0.91 -8.57
N ALA A 110 -28.22 -1.81 -9.49
CA ALA A 110 -26.85 -2.04 -9.92
C ALA A 110 -26.46 -1.09 -11.06
N GLY A 111 -25.22 -0.63 -11.06
CA GLY A 111 -24.60 0.17 -12.11
C GLY A 111 -23.55 -0.63 -12.90
N GLN A 112 -22.47 0.05 -13.29
CA GLN A 112 -21.37 -0.53 -14.06
C GLN A 112 -20.72 -1.71 -13.30
N GLU A 113 -20.44 -2.81 -14.02
CA GLU A 113 -19.89 -4.07 -13.44
C GLU A 113 -20.71 -4.61 -12.23
N ALA A 114 -22.00 -4.29 -12.20
CA ALA A 114 -22.97 -4.58 -11.14
C ALA A 114 -22.68 -3.91 -9.77
N TYR A 115 -21.75 -2.96 -9.70
CA TYR A 115 -21.52 -2.19 -8.47
C TYR A 115 -22.64 -1.17 -8.23
N PRO A 116 -23.00 -0.88 -6.96
CA PRO A 116 -23.94 0.19 -6.65
C PRO A 116 -23.32 1.56 -6.98
N GLY A 117 -24.16 2.55 -7.27
CA GLY A 117 -23.70 3.90 -7.65
C GLY A 117 -22.90 4.64 -6.57
N ASP A 118 -23.00 4.23 -5.31
CA ASP A 118 -22.30 4.82 -4.17
C ASP A 118 -20.97 4.12 -3.84
N VAL A 119 -20.50 3.16 -4.65
CA VAL A 119 -19.21 2.48 -4.43
C VAL A 119 -18.02 3.46 -4.47
N PHE A 120 -18.11 4.52 -5.27
CA PHE A 120 -17.10 5.58 -5.28
C PHE A 120 -17.03 6.28 -3.92
N TYR A 121 -18.19 6.63 -3.36
CA TYR A 121 -18.29 7.28 -2.06
C TYR A 121 -17.78 6.39 -0.92
N LEU A 122 -17.97 5.07 -1.02
CA LEU A 122 -17.40 4.10 -0.08
C LEU A 122 -15.87 4.17 -0.03
N HIS A 123 -15.21 4.25 -1.19
CA HIS A 123 -13.75 4.35 -1.24
C HIS A 123 -13.26 5.74 -0.82
N SER A 124 -13.92 6.81 -1.26
CA SER A 124 -13.48 8.17 -0.93
C SER A 124 -13.58 8.44 0.56
N ARG A 125 -14.72 8.11 1.21
CA ARG A 125 -14.87 8.29 2.67
C ARG A 125 -13.86 7.49 3.49
N LEU A 126 -13.30 6.41 2.93
CA LEU A 126 -12.29 5.60 3.59
C LEU A 126 -10.90 6.20 3.40
N LEU A 127 -10.51 6.47 2.15
CA LEU A 127 -9.16 6.92 1.79
C LEU A 127 -8.90 8.37 2.20
N GLU A 128 -9.89 9.25 2.11
CA GLU A 128 -9.79 10.67 2.52
C GLU A 128 -9.62 10.86 4.03
N ARG A 129 -9.74 9.79 4.84
CA ARG A 129 -9.39 9.84 6.27
C ARG A 129 -7.89 9.87 6.49
N ALA A 130 -7.10 9.38 5.53
CA ALA A 130 -5.65 9.35 5.62
C ALA A 130 -5.06 10.69 5.17
N ALA A 131 -4.71 11.54 6.14
CA ALA A 131 -4.16 12.86 5.89
C ALA A 131 -3.05 13.22 6.89
N LYS A 132 -2.32 14.31 6.59
CA LYS A 132 -1.47 15.00 7.57
C LYS A 132 -2.28 16.13 8.20
N SER A 133 -2.45 16.07 9.51
CA SER A 133 -3.12 17.11 10.29
C SER A 133 -2.30 18.40 10.35
N SER A 134 -2.98 19.51 10.61
CA SER A 134 -2.34 20.82 10.77
C SER A 134 -1.51 20.92 12.06
N SER A 135 -0.71 21.97 12.18
CA SER A 135 0.06 22.28 13.39
C SER A 135 -0.81 22.45 14.63
N HIS A 136 -2.02 23.01 14.46
CA HIS A 136 -2.99 23.15 15.54
C HIS A 136 -3.53 21.81 16.08
N LEU A 137 -3.49 20.75 15.26
CA LEU A 137 -3.97 19.41 15.60
C LEU A 137 -2.81 18.44 15.90
N GLY A 138 -1.59 18.96 16.12
CA GLY A 138 -0.42 18.16 16.51
C GLY A 138 0.34 17.51 15.36
N GLU A 139 0.08 17.89 14.11
CA GLU A 139 0.80 17.44 12.91
C GLU A 139 0.84 15.92 12.66
N GLY A 140 -0.05 15.16 13.32
CA GLY A 140 -0.20 13.73 13.13
C GLY A 140 -0.44 13.38 11.67
N SER A 141 0.02 12.20 11.24
CA SER A 141 -0.15 11.74 9.86
C SER A 141 -0.64 10.32 9.82
N MET A 142 -1.60 10.05 8.96
CA MET A 142 -2.03 8.71 8.58
C MET A 142 -1.75 8.53 7.10
N THR A 143 -0.96 7.50 6.76
CA THR A 143 -0.62 7.19 5.37
C THR A 143 -1.35 5.93 4.95
N ALA A 144 -2.17 6.01 3.90
CA ALA A 144 -2.84 4.86 3.33
C ALA A 144 -2.01 4.24 2.20
N SER A 145 -2.00 2.93 2.10
CA SER A 145 -1.42 2.17 0.99
C SER A 145 -2.42 1.12 0.51
N PRO A 146 -3.48 1.54 -0.19
CA PRO A 146 -4.50 0.62 -0.69
C PRO A 146 -3.91 -0.28 -1.77
N ILE A 147 -4.25 -1.58 -1.71
CA ILE A 147 -3.91 -2.54 -2.75
C ILE A 147 -5.19 -2.86 -3.51
N VAL A 148 -5.16 -2.66 -4.83
CA VAL A 148 -6.28 -2.96 -5.72
C VAL A 148 -5.84 -4.05 -6.67
N GLU A 149 -6.61 -5.12 -6.72
CA GLU A 149 -6.43 -6.18 -7.70
C GLU A 149 -7.05 -5.75 -9.04
N THR A 150 -6.29 -5.89 -10.11
CA THR A 150 -6.76 -5.68 -11.49
C THR A 150 -6.91 -7.03 -12.19
N GLN A 151 -7.98 -7.19 -12.95
CA GLN A 151 -8.18 -8.39 -13.77
C GLN A 151 -7.34 -8.25 -15.03
N SER A 152 -6.41 -9.19 -15.27
CA SER A 152 -5.51 -9.18 -16.43
C SER A 152 -4.73 -7.86 -16.63
N GLY A 153 -4.46 -7.12 -15.55
CA GLY A 153 -3.78 -5.83 -15.63
C GLY A 153 -4.64 -4.67 -16.15
N ASP A 154 -5.96 -4.85 -16.30
CA ASP A 154 -6.85 -3.78 -16.76
C ASP A 154 -7.05 -2.70 -15.68
N ILE A 155 -6.44 -1.54 -15.93
CA ILE A 155 -6.55 -0.35 -15.09
C ILE A 155 -7.76 0.53 -15.43
N LEU A 156 -8.45 0.25 -16.54
CA LEU A 156 -9.62 0.99 -17.02
C LEU A 156 -10.92 0.42 -16.47
N ALA A 157 -10.87 -0.73 -15.78
CA ALA A 157 -12.00 -1.28 -15.05
C ALA A 157 -12.53 -0.28 -14.00
N TYR A 158 -13.79 -0.45 -13.61
CA TYR A 158 -14.52 0.54 -12.83
C TYR A 158 -13.89 0.83 -11.46
N ILE A 159 -13.51 -0.22 -10.72
CA ILE A 159 -12.91 -0.07 -9.38
C ILE A 159 -11.49 0.51 -9.43
N PRO A 160 -10.56 0.00 -10.25
CA PRO A 160 -9.24 0.63 -10.42
C PRO A 160 -9.33 2.11 -10.79
N THR A 161 -10.20 2.47 -11.74
CA THR A 161 -10.38 3.87 -12.16
C THR A 161 -10.83 4.77 -11.01
N ASN A 162 -11.80 4.31 -10.22
CA ASN A 162 -12.27 5.03 -9.03
C ASN A 162 -11.14 5.24 -8.03
N VAL A 163 -10.40 4.19 -7.68
CA VAL A 163 -9.32 4.29 -6.69
C VAL A 163 -8.19 5.19 -7.20
N ILE A 164 -7.80 5.07 -8.48
CA ILE A 164 -6.79 5.94 -9.11
C ILE A 164 -7.21 7.41 -9.02
N SER A 165 -8.49 7.72 -9.23
CA SER A 165 -8.97 9.10 -9.14
C SER A 165 -8.89 9.68 -7.72
N ILE A 166 -9.10 8.85 -6.69
CA ILE A 166 -9.09 9.25 -5.27
C ILE A 166 -7.65 9.37 -4.75
N THR A 167 -6.79 8.37 -5.01
CA THR A 167 -5.44 8.33 -4.43
C THR A 167 -4.50 9.39 -5.02
N ASP A 168 -3.54 9.85 -4.21
CA ASP A 168 -2.49 10.81 -4.61
C ASP A 168 -1.37 10.22 -5.49
N GLY A 169 -1.57 9.02 -6.02
CA GLY A 169 -0.59 8.32 -6.84
C GLY A 169 -0.83 6.82 -6.81
N GLN A 170 -0.16 6.13 -7.71
CA GLN A 170 -0.33 4.69 -7.89
C GLN A 170 1.00 4.02 -8.20
N ILE A 171 1.17 2.83 -7.62
CA ILE A 171 2.22 1.87 -7.97
C ILE A 171 1.55 0.75 -8.75
N PHE A 172 1.86 0.67 -10.05
CA PHE A 172 1.36 -0.42 -10.90
C PHE A 172 2.40 -1.53 -10.96
N LEU A 173 2.00 -2.74 -10.53
CA LEU A 173 2.82 -3.94 -10.61
C LEU A 173 2.40 -4.74 -11.85
N SER A 174 3.35 -4.97 -12.77
CA SER A 174 3.09 -5.70 -14.01
C SER A 174 3.49 -7.18 -13.88
N ALA A 175 2.59 -8.07 -14.30
CA ALA A 175 2.87 -9.50 -14.38
C ALA A 175 3.99 -9.81 -15.40
N ASP A 176 4.03 -9.09 -16.52
CA ASP A 176 5.07 -9.26 -17.54
C ASP A 176 6.46 -8.98 -16.96
N LEU A 177 6.62 -7.84 -16.27
CA LEU A 177 7.88 -7.48 -15.60
C LEU A 177 8.30 -8.54 -14.58
N PHE A 178 7.34 -9.09 -13.83
CA PHE A 178 7.59 -10.14 -12.86
C PHE A 178 8.08 -11.44 -13.53
N ASN A 179 7.48 -11.81 -14.66
CA ASN A 179 7.80 -13.03 -15.42
C ASN A 179 9.19 -12.98 -16.07
N VAL A 180 9.65 -11.80 -16.53
CA VAL A 180 11.05 -11.60 -16.97
C VAL A 180 12.05 -11.41 -15.81
N GLY A 181 11.61 -11.62 -14.56
CA GLY A 181 12.49 -11.64 -13.40
C GLY A 181 12.86 -10.27 -12.84
N ILE A 182 12.12 -9.21 -13.18
CA ILE A 182 12.25 -7.90 -12.52
C ILE A 182 11.39 -7.87 -11.28
N ARG A 183 12.03 -7.74 -10.12
CA ARG A 183 11.39 -7.73 -8.81
C ARG A 183 12.03 -6.62 -7.96
N PRO A 184 11.27 -5.64 -7.42
CA PRO A 184 9.83 -5.48 -7.55
C PRO A 184 9.40 -5.09 -8.98
N ALA A 185 8.26 -5.62 -9.42
CA ALA A 185 7.78 -5.53 -10.80
C ALA A 185 7.06 -4.20 -11.11
N ILE A 186 7.67 -3.07 -10.73
CA ILE A 186 7.06 -1.74 -10.85
C ILE A 186 7.14 -1.25 -12.29
N ASN A 187 5.99 -0.95 -12.90
CA ASN A 187 5.94 -0.32 -14.20
C ASN A 187 6.12 1.20 -14.07
N VAL A 188 7.30 1.69 -14.48
CA VAL A 188 7.69 3.10 -14.34
C VAL A 188 6.88 4.04 -15.23
N GLY A 189 6.33 3.55 -16.35
CA GLY A 189 5.53 4.35 -17.29
C GLY A 189 4.14 4.69 -16.75
N ILE A 190 3.50 3.76 -16.04
CA ILE A 190 2.16 3.92 -15.46
C ILE A 190 2.24 4.41 -14.00
N PHE A 191 3.39 4.24 -13.35
CA PHE A 191 3.65 4.75 -12.00
C PHE A 191 3.62 6.29 -11.93
N ILE A 192 2.76 6.80 -11.05
CA ILE A 192 2.60 8.23 -10.81
C ILE A 192 2.59 8.49 -9.31
N SER A 193 3.25 9.57 -8.90
CA SER A 193 3.06 10.18 -7.58
C SER A 193 2.73 11.65 -7.80
N ARG A 194 1.55 12.07 -7.34
CA ARG A 194 1.10 13.48 -7.43
C ARG A 194 1.87 14.37 -6.43
N VAL A 195 2.27 13.81 -5.29
CA VAL A 195 3.13 14.50 -4.29
C VAL A 195 4.56 14.69 -4.81
N GLY A 196 5.05 13.74 -5.61
CA GLY A 196 6.36 13.82 -6.27
C GLY A 196 7.53 13.97 -5.28
N SER A 197 8.49 14.83 -5.63
CA SER A 197 9.73 15.01 -4.84
C SER A 197 9.54 15.67 -3.47
N ALA A 198 8.35 16.18 -3.15
CA ALA A 198 8.07 16.79 -1.84
C ALA A 198 8.11 15.76 -0.70
N ALA A 199 7.83 14.48 -0.99
CA ALA A 199 7.90 13.39 -0.03
C ALA A 199 9.32 12.80 0.14
N GLN A 200 10.31 13.26 -0.64
CA GLN A 200 11.67 12.74 -0.60
C GLN A 200 12.56 13.58 0.31
N ILE A 201 13.54 12.94 0.97
CA ILE A 201 14.63 13.68 1.61
C ILE A 201 15.44 14.45 0.55
N LYS A 202 16.06 15.56 0.95
CA LYS A 202 16.79 16.44 0.02
C LYS A 202 17.90 15.69 -0.72
N ALA A 203 18.62 14.78 -0.05
CA ALA A 203 19.64 13.93 -0.68
C ALA A 203 19.08 13.08 -1.84
N MET A 204 17.95 12.40 -1.61
CA MET A 204 17.29 11.57 -2.63
C MET A 204 16.79 12.44 -3.80
N LYS A 205 16.18 13.59 -3.51
CA LYS A 205 15.68 14.53 -4.52
C LYS A 205 16.78 15.02 -5.46
N GLN A 206 17.98 15.29 -4.93
CA GLN A 206 19.12 15.76 -5.73
C GLN A 206 19.63 14.71 -6.72
N ILE A 207 19.48 13.42 -6.41
CA ILE A 207 20.09 12.32 -7.17
C ILE A 207 19.06 11.63 -8.07
N ALA A 208 17.85 11.38 -7.57
CA ALA A 208 16.81 10.63 -8.28
C ALA A 208 16.06 11.44 -9.35
N GLY A 209 16.27 12.76 -9.43
CA GLY A 209 15.53 13.63 -10.35
C GLY A 209 15.64 13.25 -11.83
N LYS A 210 16.78 12.71 -12.27
CA LYS A 210 17.00 12.25 -13.65
C LYS A 210 16.53 10.81 -13.89
N LEU A 211 16.41 10.01 -12.83
CA LEU A 211 16.20 8.56 -12.89
C LEU A 211 14.89 8.19 -13.58
N LYS A 212 13.79 8.87 -13.24
CA LYS A 212 12.47 8.58 -13.82
C LYS A 212 12.45 8.84 -15.32
N LEU A 213 13.06 9.96 -15.76
CA LEU A 213 13.12 10.33 -17.16
C LEU A 213 13.98 9.34 -17.95
N GLU A 214 15.14 8.95 -17.41
CA GLU A 214 16.03 7.97 -18.04
C GLU A 214 15.36 6.58 -18.17
N LEU A 215 14.60 6.15 -17.17
CA LEU A 215 13.83 4.89 -17.22
C LEU A 215 12.71 4.93 -18.26
N ALA A 216 12.00 6.06 -18.37
CA ALA A 216 10.94 6.22 -19.35
C ALA A 216 11.50 6.21 -20.78
N GLN A 217 12.58 6.98 -21.02
CA GLN A 217 13.28 6.99 -22.30
C GLN A 217 13.84 5.60 -22.65
N PHE A 218 14.40 4.88 -21.68
CA PHE A 218 14.85 3.51 -21.90
C PHE A 218 13.71 2.58 -22.30
N ALA A 219 12.56 2.65 -21.63
CA ALA A 219 11.42 1.79 -21.96
C ALA A 219 10.90 2.05 -23.39
N GLU A 220 10.87 3.31 -23.81
CA GLU A 220 10.51 3.68 -25.20
C GLU A 220 11.54 3.15 -26.21
N LEU A 221 12.83 3.32 -25.93
CA LEU A 221 13.91 2.82 -26.79
C LEU A 221 13.95 1.30 -26.86
N GLU A 222 13.69 0.60 -25.76
CA GLU A 222 13.62 -0.87 -25.70
C GLU A 222 12.49 -1.40 -26.58
N ALA A 223 11.33 -0.74 -26.58
CA ALA A 223 10.23 -1.09 -27.47
C ALA A 223 10.58 -0.83 -28.95
N PHE A 224 11.22 0.29 -29.27
CA PHE A 224 11.64 0.61 -30.64
C PHE A 224 12.72 -0.35 -31.16
N ALA A 225 13.69 -0.71 -30.32
CA ALA A 225 14.79 -1.60 -30.66
C ALA A 225 14.35 -3.01 -31.07
N GLN A 226 13.14 -3.46 -30.69
CA GLN A 226 12.59 -4.73 -31.13
C GLN A 226 12.25 -4.76 -32.63
N PHE A 227 12.04 -3.59 -33.25
CA PHE A 227 11.63 -3.46 -34.64
C PHE A 227 12.73 -2.92 -35.57
N ALA A 228 13.84 -2.45 -35.01
CA ALA A 228 14.96 -1.88 -35.76
C ALA A 228 16.02 -2.94 -36.07
N ALA A 229 16.49 -2.99 -37.33
CA ALA A 229 17.55 -3.90 -37.75
C ALA A 229 18.95 -3.39 -37.37
N ASP A 230 19.18 -2.08 -37.51
CA ASP A 230 20.44 -1.42 -37.19
C ASP A 230 20.19 -0.26 -36.22
N LEU A 231 20.95 -0.21 -35.13
CA LEU A 231 20.91 0.86 -34.14
C LEU A 231 22.25 1.60 -34.17
N ASP A 232 22.19 2.93 -34.07
CA ASP A 232 23.40 3.73 -33.96
C ASP A 232 24.09 3.51 -32.60
N LYS A 233 25.38 3.86 -32.53
CA LYS A 233 26.21 3.65 -31.32
C LYS A 233 25.64 4.37 -30.09
N ALA A 234 24.99 5.52 -30.24
CA ALA A 234 24.43 6.24 -29.10
C ALA A 234 23.22 5.51 -28.54
N THR A 235 22.35 4.99 -29.40
CA THR A 235 21.20 4.17 -29.00
C THR A 235 21.64 2.87 -28.33
N HIS A 236 22.66 2.18 -28.86
CA HIS A 236 23.23 0.99 -28.20
C HIS A 236 23.73 1.30 -26.78
N ASN A 237 24.44 2.42 -26.60
CA ASN A 237 24.93 2.82 -25.28
C ASN A 237 23.77 3.16 -24.33
N GLN A 238 22.72 3.81 -24.82
CA GLN A 238 21.53 4.12 -24.02
C GLN A 238 20.76 2.86 -23.60
N LEU A 239 20.60 1.88 -24.49
CA LEU A 239 19.99 0.59 -24.17
C LEU A 239 20.82 -0.17 -23.14
N ALA A 240 22.13 -0.29 -23.35
CA ALA A 240 23.03 -0.95 -22.42
C ALA A 240 23.04 -0.25 -21.04
N ARG A 241 22.86 1.07 -21.02
CA ARG A 241 22.67 1.84 -19.79
C ARG A 241 21.35 1.51 -19.11
N GLY A 242 20.25 1.52 -19.84
CA GLY A 242 18.94 1.25 -19.25
C GLY A 242 18.79 -0.18 -18.74
N GLN A 243 19.40 -1.17 -19.42
CA GLN A 243 19.45 -2.57 -18.95
C GLN A 243 20.14 -2.69 -17.59
N ARG A 244 21.31 -2.05 -17.41
CA ARG A 244 22.01 -2.02 -16.12
C ARG A 244 21.23 -1.27 -15.04
N LEU A 245 20.53 -0.20 -15.42
CA LEU A 245 19.67 0.54 -14.51
C LEU A 245 18.51 -0.34 -14.01
N ARG A 246 17.89 -1.11 -14.90
CA ARG A 246 16.84 -2.07 -14.55
C ARG A 246 17.35 -3.20 -13.67
N GLU A 247 18.56 -3.69 -13.93
CA GLU A 247 19.21 -4.70 -13.08
C GLU A 247 19.48 -4.15 -11.67
N LEU A 248 19.92 -2.91 -11.56
CA LEU A 248 20.19 -2.24 -10.29
C LEU A 248 18.94 -2.02 -9.44
N LEU A 249 17.78 -1.84 -10.05
CA LEU A 249 16.51 -1.70 -9.35
C LEU A 249 15.93 -3.04 -8.85
N LYS A 250 16.55 -4.17 -9.20
CA LYS A 250 16.14 -5.47 -8.67
C LYS A 250 16.53 -5.60 -7.21
N GLN A 251 15.57 -6.01 -6.39
CA GLN A 251 15.75 -6.18 -4.96
C GLN A 251 15.09 -7.49 -4.51
N SER A 252 15.80 -8.26 -3.68
CA SER A 252 15.25 -9.48 -3.09
C SER A 252 14.13 -9.15 -2.10
N GLN A 253 13.17 -10.06 -1.96
CA GLN A 253 12.09 -9.92 -0.98
C GLN A 253 12.67 -9.81 0.44
N ALA A 254 12.10 -8.93 1.26
CA ALA A 254 12.49 -8.72 2.65
C ALA A 254 13.97 -8.31 2.86
N ALA A 255 14.62 -7.74 1.84
CA ALA A 255 15.97 -7.17 1.94
C ALA A 255 15.95 -5.64 1.79
N PRO A 256 15.29 -4.88 2.70
CA PRO A 256 15.18 -3.43 2.58
C PRO A 256 16.56 -2.76 2.64
N LEU A 257 16.75 -1.72 1.84
CA LEU A 257 17.93 -0.87 1.87
C LEU A 257 17.63 0.39 2.67
N ALA A 258 18.56 0.81 3.52
CA ALA A 258 18.48 2.10 4.21
C ALA A 258 18.57 3.25 3.19
N VAL A 259 18.10 4.45 3.55
CA VAL A 259 18.01 5.55 2.59
C VAL A 259 19.38 5.98 2.07
N GLU A 260 20.40 5.96 2.93
CA GLU A 260 21.80 6.21 2.58
C GLU A 260 22.35 5.18 1.57
N GLU A 261 21.95 3.92 1.69
CA GLU A 261 22.32 2.84 0.77
C GLU A 261 21.62 2.99 -0.58
N GLN A 262 20.34 3.39 -0.57
CA GLN A 262 19.59 3.71 -1.78
C GLN A 262 20.22 4.91 -2.51
N VAL A 263 20.61 5.95 -1.77
CA VAL A 263 21.30 7.14 -2.30
C VAL A 263 22.61 6.75 -2.99
N LEU A 264 23.44 5.93 -2.35
CA LEU A 264 24.66 5.36 -2.96
C LEU A 264 24.35 4.63 -4.25
N THR A 265 23.35 3.73 -4.22
CA THR A 265 23.01 2.85 -5.34
C THR A 265 22.58 3.68 -6.56
N ILE A 266 21.69 4.66 -6.35
CA ILE A 266 21.21 5.54 -7.44
C ILE A 266 22.33 6.48 -7.91
N TYR A 267 23.17 7.01 -7.02
CA TYR A 267 24.29 7.89 -7.39
C TYR A 267 25.33 7.18 -8.26
N THR A 268 25.66 5.93 -7.90
CA THR A 268 26.64 5.12 -8.64
C THR A 268 26.18 4.92 -10.09
N ARG A 269 24.87 4.78 -10.30
CA ARG A 269 24.30 4.63 -11.64
C ARG A 269 24.19 5.93 -12.41
N THR A 270 23.64 6.98 -11.81
CA THR A 270 23.36 8.26 -12.49
C THR A 270 24.62 8.96 -13.01
N ASN A 271 25.79 8.63 -12.46
CA ASN A 271 27.09 9.14 -12.93
C ASN A 271 27.84 8.18 -13.86
N GLY A 272 27.23 7.06 -14.27
CA GLY A 272 27.79 6.15 -15.28
C GLY A 272 28.92 5.24 -14.80
N TYR A 273 29.19 5.15 -13.49
CA TYR A 273 30.27 4.30 -12.96
C TYR A 273 30.07 2.80 -13.27
N LEU A 274 28.82 2.37 -13.47
CA LEU A 274 28.48 0.98 -13.78
C LEU A 274 28.55 0.65 -15.29
N ASP A 275 28.86 1.62 -16.16
CA ASP A 275 28.86 1.40 -17.60
C ASP A 275 29.97 0.44 -18.06
N LEU A 276 31.05 0.32 -17.29
CA LEU A 276 32.17 -0.59 -17.54
C LEU A 276 31.88 -2.04 -17.17
N LEU A 277 30.87 -2.30 -16.33
CA LEU A 277 30.55 -3.63 -15.84
C LEU A 277 29.60 -4.38 -16.79
N GLU A 278 29.70 -5.70 -16.81
CA GLU A 278 28.69 -6.54 -17.46
C GLU A 278 27.42 -6.65 -16.59
N ILE A 279 26.27 -6.93 -17.21
CA ILE A 279 24.96 -6.94 -16.52
C ILE A 279 24.97 -7.94 -15.35
N GLY A 280 25.54 -9.13 -15.54
CA GLY A 280 25.61 -10.16 -14.50
C GLY A 280 26.46 -9.79 -13.28
N GLN A 281 27.43 -8.88 -13.46
CA GLN A 281 28.33 -8.42 -12.40
C GLN A 281 27.71 -7.32 -11.53
N VAL A 282 26.74 -6.56 -12.04
CA VAL A 282 26.17 -5.37 -11.38
C VAL A 282 25.66 -5.71 -9.96
N LYS A 283 24.91 -6.79 -9.82
CA LYS A 283 24.34 -7.18 -8.52
C LYS A 283 25.42 -7.55 -7.50
N LYS A 284 26.45 -8.31 -7.94
CA LYS A 284 27.58 -8.72 -7.10
C LYS A 284 28.40 -7.49 -6.66
N PHE A 285 28.68 -6.59 -7.59
CA PHE A 285 29.38 -5.33 -7.32
C PHE A 285 28.63 -4.47 -6.30
N LEU A 286 27.31 -4.28 -6.44
CA LEU A 286 26.51 -3.48 -5.51
C LEU A 286 26.54 -4.01 -4.07
N VAL A 287 26.42 -5.33 -3.90
CA VAL A 287 26.48 -5.96 -2.57
C VAL A 287 27.85 -5.74 -1.91
N GLN A 288 28.93 -5.87 -2.69
CA GLN A 288 30.27 -5.62 -2.18
C GLN A 288 30.50 -4.13 -1.89
N LEU A 289 30.01 -3.23 -2.75
CA LEU A 289 30.11 -1.78 -2.55
C LEU A 289 29.37 -1.31 -1.29
N LEU A 290 28.17 -1.85 -1.05
CA LEU A 290 27.41 -1.59 0.19
C LEU A 290 28.20 -2.03 1.43
N THR A 291 28.81 -3.22 1.37
CA THR A 291 29.64 -3.76 2.47
C THR A 291 30.92 -2.94 2.67
N TYR A 292 31.55 -2.52 1.57
CA TYR A 292 32.76 -1.71 1.57
C TYR A 292 32.51 -0.35 2.23
N LEU A 293 31.41 0.32 1.86
CA LEU A 293 31.08 1.64 2.37
C LEU A 293 30.76 1.59 3.87
N LYS A 294 30.02 0.57 4.34
CA LYS A 294 29.78 0.33 5.77
C LYS A 294 31.06 0.19 6.58
N THR A 295 32.05 -0.50 6.02
CA THR A 295 33.29 -0.83 6.74
C THR A 295 34.32 0.30 6.70
N ASN A 296 34.54 0.91 5.52
CA ASN A 296 35.67 1.81 5.29
C ASN A 296 35.28 3.29 5.32
N LYS A 297 34.03 3.63 5.03
CA LYS A 297 33.55 5.03 4.96
C LYS A 297 32.22 5.20 5.71
N PRO A 298 32.11 4.79 6.99
CA PRO A 298 30.86 4.89 7.77
C PRO A 298 30.37 6.34 7.92
N LYS A 299 31.30 7.31 7.90
CA LYS A 299 31.00 8.75 7.92
C LYS A 299 29.99 9.17 6.84
N PHE A 300 29.96 8.51 5.69
CA PHE A 300 28.97 8.79 4.66
C PHE A 300 27.53 8.57 5.18
N GLN A 301 27.29 7.46 5.87
CA GLN A 301 25.97 7.11 6.40
C GLN A 301 25.56 8.10 7.51
N GLU A 302 26.52 8.51 8.35
CA GLU A 302 26.30 9.52 9.39
C GLU A 302 25.93 10.89 8.80
N ILE A 303 26.60 11.33 7.73
CA ILE A 303 26.31 12.60 7.07
C ILE A 303 24.90 12.57 6.47
N ILE A 304 24.52 11.53 5.73
CA ILE A 304 23.21 11.47 5.08
C ILE A 304 22.06 11.36 6.11
N SER A 305 22.23 10.54 7.16
CA SER A 305 21.21 10.37 8.19
C SER A 305 20.98 11.63 9.03
N SER A 306 22.05 12.36 9.37
CA SER A 306 21.97 13.60 10.17
C SER A 306 21.49 14.81 9.36
N THR A 307 22.14 15.09 8.22
CA THR A 307 21.87 16.30 7.43
C THR A 307 20.66 16.16 6.52
N LYS A 308 20.31 14.92 6.15
CA LYS A 308 19.29 14.60 5.12
C LYS A 308 19.60 15.23 3.74
N THR A 309 20.81 15.74 3.53
CA THR A 309 21.28 16.39 2.29
C THR A 309 22.48 15.66 1.73
N PHE A 310 22.69 15.75 0.41
CA PHE A 310 23.88 15.19 -0.23
C PHE A 310 24.95 16.28 -0.34
N THR A 311 25.79 16.39 0.69
CA THR A 311 26.85 17.41 0.78
C THR A 311 28.03 17.09 -0.15
N GLU A 312 28.86 18.09 -0.45
CA GLU A 312 30.07 17.87 -1.26
C GLU A 312 31.07 16.93 -0.56
N GLU A 313 31.16 16.95 0.77
CA GLU A 313 31.96 15.99 1.54
C GLU A 313 31.46 14.55 1.34
N ALA A 314 30.14 14.32 1.47
CA ALA A 314 29.54 13.01 1.24
C ALA A 314 29.81 12.51 -0.19
N LYS A 315 29.73 13.42 -1.17
CA LYS A 315 29.99 13.13 -2.58
C LYS A 315 31.45 12.75 -2.85
N VAL A 316 32.42 13.42 -2.21
CA VAL A 316 33.85 13.06 -2.32
C VAL A 316 34.09 11.68 -1.74
N LEU A 317 33.62 11.42 -0.51
CA LEU A 317 33.74 10.11 0.14
C LEU A 317 33.12 8.99 -0.71
N LEU A 318 31.97 9.26 -1.32
CA LEU A 318 31.27 8.31 -2.16
C LEU A 318 32.04 8.00 -3.45
N LYS A 319 32.60 9.02 -4.10
CA LYS A 319 33.41 8.87 -5.32
C LYS A 319 34.66 8.05 -5.04
N GLU A 320 35.37 8.35 -3.95
CA GLU A 320 36.53 7.57 -3.50
C GLU A 320 36.15 6.11 -3.26
N ALA A 321 35.05 5.86 -2.53
CA ALA A 321 34.60 4.51 -2.22
C ALA A 321 34.24 3.70 -3.49
N ILE A 322 33.55 4.35 -4.45
CA ILE A 322 33.20 3.72 -5.73
C ILE A 322 34.45 3.38 -6.52
N GLN A 323 35.42 4.30 -6.61
CA GLN A 323 36.64 4.07 -7.38
C GLN A 323 37.49 2.95 -6.76
N GLU A 324 37.76 3.02 -5.46
CA GLU A 324 38.53 2.01 -4.73
C GLU A 324 37.90 0.62 -4.85
N GLN A 325 36.57 0.54 -4.77
CA GLN A 325 35.88 -0.73 -4.89
C GLN A 325 35.78 -1.23 -6.33
N MET A 326 35.68 -0.33 -7.32
CA MET A 326 35.72 -0.69 -8.73
C MET A 326 37.06 -1.33 -9.09
N ASP A 327 38.17 -0.72 -8.66
CA ASP A 327 39.51 -1.25 -8.91
C ASP A 327 39.69 -2.63 -8.28
N ARG A 328 39.21 -2.82 -7.04
CA ARG A 328 39.20 -4.13 -6.36
C ARG A 328 38.34 -5.17 -7.08
N PHE A 329 37.17 -4.77 -7.59
CA PHE A 329 36.25 -5.67 -8.27
C PHE A 329 36.82 -6.15 -9.61
N ILE A 330 37.39 -5.24 -10.40
CA ILE A 330 38.02 -5.57 -11.68
C ILE A 330 39.21 -6.52 -11.48
N LEU A 331 40.02 -6.29 -10.44
CA LEU A 331 41.12 -7.20 -10.08
C LEU A 331 40.59 -8.61 -9.72
N GLN A 332 39.48 -8.71 -8.99
CA GLN A 332 38.87 -10.00 -8.62
C GLN A 332 38.29 -10.78 -9.80
N GLU A 333 37.78 -10.11 -10.83
CA GLU A 333 37.20 -10.77 -12.01
C GLU A 333 38.28 -11.18 -13.04
N GLN A 334 39.49 -10.61 -12.95
CA GLN A 334 40.64 -10.99 -13.80
C GLN A 334 41.43 -12.20 -13.27
N THR A 335 41.13 -12.67 -12.05
CA THR A 335 41.81 -13.80 -11.38
C THR A 335 40.94 -15.03 -11.39
#